data_AF-A0A6J4U3Q9-F1
#
_entry.id   AF-A0A6J4U3Q9-F1
#
_cell.length_a   1.000
_cell.length_b   1.000
_cell.length_c   1.000
_cell.angle_alpha   90.00
_cell.angle_beta   90.00
_cell.angle_gamma   90.00
#
_symmetry.space_group_name_H-M   'P 1'
#
loop_
_entity.id
_entity.type
_entity.pdbx_description
1 polymer ?
#
loop_
_entity_poly.entity_id
_entity_poly.type
_entity_poly.pdbx_seq_one_letter_code
_entity_poly.pdbx_strand_id
1 'polypeptide(L)'
;ERVERLAALPTTVALDVAGLGPTLFGHGSPRSDEEIVTRLTPAGRLRPMLVDVAERTVVLGHTHVQFDRTVDGVRVVNPGSVGMPYEDTPGARWALLGPEVELRTTAYDVEAAAARLRAGGLPGVEEWIDGFLLHPAGAAEASAHFEGVATASEDDRPG
;
A
#
# COMPACT_ATOMS: atom_id res chain seq x y z
N GLU A 1 -22.81 -12.26 7.73
CA GLU A 1 -21.71 -12.38 8.71
C GLU A 1 -20.35 -11.88 8.23
N ARG A 2 -19.64 -12.56 7.30
CA ARG A 2 -18.27 -12.13 6.89
C ARG A 2 -18.21 -10.76 6.20
N VAL A 3 -19.13 -10.49 5.27
CA VAL A 3 -19.21 -9.21 4.53
C VAL A 3 -19.56 -8.06 5.47
N GLU A 4 -20.59 -8.24 6.31
CA GLU A 4 -21.00 -7.23 7.30
C GLU A 4 -19.87 -6.88 8.27
N ARG A 5 -19.09 -7.88 8.68
CA ARG A 5 -17.92 -7.66 9.54
C ARG A 5 -16.84 -6.82 8.85
N LEU A 6 -16.59 -7.04 7.56
CA LEU A 6 -15.63 -6.24 6.79
C LEU A 6 -16.13 -4.82 6.56
N ALA A 7 -17.42 -4.66 6.27
CA ALA A 7 -18.05 -3.36 6.05
C ALA A 7 -18.08 -2.47 7.30
N ALA A 8 -18.02 -3.08 8.49
CA ALA A 8 -17.98 -2.37 9.77
C ALA A 8 -16.57 -1.93 10.20
N LEU A 9 -15.51 -2.31 9.47
CA LEU A 9 -14.15 -1.88 9.79
C LEU A 9 -14.00 -0.38 9.55
N PRO A 10 -13.33 0.36 10.45
CA PRO A 10 -13.08 1.78 10.24
C PRO A 10 -12.09 1.96 9.09
N THR A 11 -12.26 3.04 8.34
CA THR A 11 -11.35 3.42 7.23
C THR A 11 -9.99 3.86 7.76
N THR A 12 -9.95 4.44 8.97
CA THR A 12 -8.72 4.77 9.68
C THR A 12 -8.78 4.39 11.15
N VAL A 13 -7.62 4.10 11.74
CA VAL A 13 -7.49 3.85 13.18
C VAL A 13 -6.18 4.42 13.71
N ALA A 14 -6.22 5.09 14.85
CA ALA A 14 -5.02 5.53 15.56
C ALA A 14 -4.68 4.54 16.67
N LEU A 15 -3.43 4.10 16.73
CA LEU A 15 -2.92 3.17 17.74
C LEU A 15 -1.59 3.69 18.30
N ASP A 16 -1.36 3.49 19.60
CA ASP A 16 -0.05 3.74 20.20
C ASP A 16 0.94 2.66 19.79
N VAL A 17 2.01 3.07 19.10
CA VAL A 17 3.13 2.21 18.74
C VAL A 17 4.32 2.51 19.63
N ALA A 18 4.87 1.50 20.28
CA ALA A 18 6.02 1.64 21.17
C ALA A 18 7.19 2.31 20.43
N GLY A 19 7.58 3.51 20.87
CA GLY A 19 8.68 4.29 20.29
C GLY A 19 8.27 5.31 19.22
N LEU A 20 7.11 5.16 18.57
CA LEU A 20 6.57 6.15 17.62
C LEU A 20 5.47 7.03 18.25
N GLY A 21 4.78 6.51 19.27
CA GLY A 21 3.60 7.12 19.88
C GLY A 21 2.33 6.88 19.04
N PRO A 22 1.33 7.78 19.13
CA PRO A 22 0.12 7.70 18.33
C PRO A 22 0.45 7.66 16.83
N THR A 23 0.01 6.60 16.17
CA THR A 23 0.24 6.31 14.76
C THR A 23 -1.09 6.06 14.07
N LEU A 24 -1.35 6.79 12.99
CA LEU A 24 -2.58 6.65 12.21
C LEU A 24 -2.37 5.58 11.13
N PHE A 25 -3.33 4.68 10.98
CA PHE A 25 -3.36 3.65 9.94
C PHE A 25 -4.55 3.91 9.01
N GLY A 26 -4.34 3.81 7.70
CA GLY A 26 -5.38 3.92 6.67
C GLY A 26 -5.02 3.17 5.39
N HIS A 27 -5.97 3.02 4.45
CA HIS A 27 -5.70 2.31 3.20
C HIS A 27 -5.07 3.22 2.13
N GLY A 28 -5.79 4.24 1.66
CA GLY A 28 -5.33 5.17 0.61
C GLY A 28 -4.59 6.37 1.20
N SER A 29 -5.36 7.32 1.74
CA SER A 29 -4.90 8.48 2.50
C SER A 29 -5.69 8.60 3.82
N PRO A 30 -5.30 9.49 4.75
CA PRO A 30 -6.06 9.73 5.98
C PRO A 30 -7.52 10.17 5.79
N ARG A 31 -7.88 10.66 4.60
CA ARG A 31 -9.20 11.21 4.30
C ARG A 31 -10.00 10.42 3.26
N SER A 32 -9.40 9.42 2.61
CA SER A 32 -10.05 8.62 1.57
C SER A 32 -9.33 7.29 1.32
N ASP A 33 -10.07 6.21 1.17
CA ASP A 33 -9.51 4.89 0.82
C ASP A 33 -9.06 4.78 -0.64
N GLU A 34 -9.55 5.67 -1.51
CA GLU A 34 -9.26 5.67 -2.95
C GLU A 34 -8.16 6.66 -3.34
N GLU A 35 -7.79 7.58 -2.44
CA GLU A 35 -6.79 8.60 -2.75
C GLU A 35 -5.39 7.98 -2.78
N ILE A 36 -4.75 8.07 -3.95
CA ILE A 36 -3.45 7.44 -4.20
C ILE A 36 -2.31 8.31 -3.65
N VAL A 37 -1.56 7.73 -2.70
CA VAL A 37 -0.28 8.23 -2.19
C VAL A 37 0.84 7.28 -2.61
N THR A 38 1.79 7.79 -3.38
CA THR A 38 2.97 7.08 -3.87
C THR A 38 4.24 7.63 -3.22
N ARG A 39 5.35 6.89 -3.37
CA ARG A 39 6.69 7.41 -3.02
C ARG A 39 7.08 8.65 -3.81
N LEU A 40 6.48 8.86 -4.99
CA LEU A 40 6.72 10.00 -5.89
C LEU A 40 5.79 11.18 -5.63
N THR A 41 4.76 11.02 -4.81
CA THR A 41 3.77 12.07 -4.57
C THR A 41 4.44 13.38 -4.11
N PRO A 42 4.26 14.50 -4.85
CA PRO A 42 4.86 15.76 -4.48
C PRO A 42 4.39 16.23 -3.11
N ALA A 43 5.29 16.84 -2.33
CA ALA A 43 4.94 17.34 -0.98
C ALA A 43 3.74 18.32 -1.01
N GLY A 44 3.61 19.13 -2.06
CA GLY A 44 2.45 20.03 -2.24
C GLY A 44 1.10 19.30 -2.38
N ARG A 45 1.08 18.10 -2.98
CA ARG A 45 -0.12 17.27 -3.11
C ARG A 45 -0.40 16.47 -1.83
N LEU A 46 0.66 16.02 -1.15
CA LEU A 46 0.54 15.24 0.09
C LEU A 46 0.11 16.08 1.30
N ARG A 47 0.60 17.33 1.44
CA ARG A 47 0.26 18.26 2.53
C ARG A 47 -1.24 18.36 2.84
N PRO A 48 -2.12 18.69 1.90
CA PRO A 48 -3.55 18.81 2.18
C PRO A 48 -4.21 17.49 2.60
N MET A 49 -3.59 16.34 2.34
CA MET A 49 -4.08 15.04 2.81
C MET A 49 -3.73 14.78 4.29
N LEU A 50 -2.76 15.52 4.83
CA LEU A 50 -2.22 15.36 6.18
C LEU A 50 -2.62 16.49 7.13
N VAL A 51 -3.33 17.53 6.67
CA VAL A 51 -3.57 18.77 7.44
C VAL A 51 -4.33 18.55 8.74
N ASP A 52 -5.27 17.61 8.77
CA ASP A 52 -6.09 17.28 9.93
C ASP A 52 -5.56 16.06 10.72
N VAL A 53 -4.38 15.56 10.36
CA VAL A 53 -3.75 14.43 11.06
C VAL A 53 -3.03 14.94 12.30
N ALA A 54 -3.39 14.41 13.47
CA ALA A 54 -2.75 14.76 14.73
C ALA A 54 -1.46 13.94 14.98
N GLU A 55 -1.36 12.78 14.35
CA GLU A 55 -0.28 11.81 14.51
C GLU A 55 0.97 12.23 13.72
N ARG A 56 2.15 11.96 14.30
CA ARG A 56 3.43 12.21 13.63
C ARG A 56 3.84 11.08 12.68
N THR A 57 3.15 9.94 12.74
CA THR A 57 3.37 8.79 11.87
C THR A 57 2.04 8.35 11.27
N VAL A 58 2.02 8.16 9.96
CA VAL A 58 0.89 7.68 9.18
C VAL A 58 1.33 6.47 8.38
N VAL A 59 0.63 5.36 8.51
CA VAL A 59 0.86 4.13 7.76
C VAL A 59 -0.28 3.96 6.75
N LEU A 60 0.07 3.95 5.48
CA LEU A 60 -0.84 3.81 4.33
C LEU A 60 -0.55 2.53 3.55
N GLY A 61 -1.43 2.14 2.65
CA GLY A 61 -1.29 0.98 1.77
C GLY A 61 -1.61 1.35 0.33
N HIS A 62 -2.57 0.63 -0.27
CA HIS A 62 -3.17 0.90 -1.58
C HIS A 62 -2.25 0.71 -2.81
N THR A 63 -1.04 1.26 -2.80
CA THR A 63 -0.14 1.27 -3.96
C THR A 63 0.85 0.11 -3.98
N HIS A 64 0.93 -0.68 -2.90
CA HIS A 64 1.70 -1.93 -2.80
C HIS A 64 3.24 -1.79 -3.00
N VAL A 65 3.75 -0.57 -3.05
CA VAL A 65 5.19 -0.26 -3.12
C VAL A 65 5.66 0.22 -1.75
N GLN A 66 6.77 -0.33 -1.24
CA GLN A 66 7.32 0.10 0.03
C GLN A 66 7.89 1.52 -0.06
N PHE A 67 7.56 2.35 0.92
CA PHE A 67 8.28 3.60 1.13
C PHE A 67 8.20 4.08 2.57
N ASP A 68 9.14 4.94 2.93
CA ASP A 68 9.19 5.64 4.19
C ASP A 68 9.75 7.04 3.93
N ARG A 69 8.91 8.06 4.12
CA ARG A 69 9.30 9.45 3.86
C ARG A 69 8.66 10.40 4.84
N THR A 70 9.32 11.52 5.10
CA THR A 70 8.79 12.58 5.96
C THR A 70 8.42 13.81 5.14
N VAL A 71 7.25 14.39 5.40
CA VAL A 71 6.81 15.68 4.84
C VAL A 71 6.29 16.53 5.99
N ASP A 72 6.85 17.75 6.12
CA ASP A 72 6.47 18.73 7.14
C ASP A 72 6.39 18.17 8.58
N GLY A 73 7.28 17.23 8.91
CA GLY A 73 7.35 16.61 10.24
C GLY A 73 6.43 15.40 10.45
N VAL A 74 5.62 15.03 9.45
CA VAL A 74 4.81 13.80 9.45
C VAL A 74 5.53 12.72 8.65
N ARG A 75 5.82 11.58 9.29
CA ARG A 75 6.38 10.38 8.65
C ARG A 75 5.26 9.57 8.02
N VAL A 76 5.32 9.37 6.71
CA VAL A 76 4.36 8.57 5.95
C VAL A 76 5.05 7.29 5.48
N VAL A 77 4.49 6.16 5.88
CA VAL A 77 5.04 4.82 5.63
C VAL A 77 4.04 4.03 4.80
N ASN A 78 4.53 3.35 3.78
CA ASN A 78 3.81 2.28 3.11
C ASN A 78 4.59 0.97 3.30
N PRO A 79 4.02 -0.04 3.97
CA PRO A 79 4.71 -1.30 4.24
C PRO A 79 4.80 -2.18 2.98
N GLY A 80 4.16 -1.80 1.87
CA GLY A 80 4.04 -2.59 0.66
C GLY A 80 2.88 -3.59 0.75
N SER A 81 2.95 -4.65 -0.04
CA SER A 81 1.94 -5.71 -0.07
C SER A 81 2.52 -7.09 0.21
N VAL A 82 1.80 -7.86 1.02
CA VAL A 82 2.14 -9.26 1.31
C VAL A 82 1.85 -10.15 0.11
N GLY A 83 0.70 -9.95 -0.55
CA GLY A 83 0.19 -10.85 -1.59
C GLY A 83 0.33 -10.35 -3.02
N MET A 84 0.57 -9.05 -3.22
CA MET A 84 0.72 -8.43 -4.54
C MET A 84 1.76 -7.31 -4.49
N PRO A 85 3.03 -7.61 -4.18
CA PRO A 85 4.08 -6.60 -4.07
C PRO A 85 4.50 -6.06 -5.44
N TYR A 86 4.62 -4.74 -5.58
CA TYR A 86 5.23 -4.12 -6.75
C TYR A 86 6.66 -3.70 -6.43
N GLU A 87 7.58 -4.66 -6.54
CA GLU A 87 8.98 -4.51 -6.19
C GLU A 87 9.83 -5.29 -7.18
N ASP A 88 11.09 -4.89 -7.36
CA ASP A 88 12.00 -5.49 -8.36
C ASP A 88 12.38 -6.97 -8.04
N THR A 89 11.94 -7.48 -6.88
CA THR A 89 12.21 -8.85 -6.44
C THR A 89 10.92 -9.51 -5.91
N PRO A 90 10.78 -10.85 -6.00
CA PRO A 90 9.68 -11.55 -5.36
C PRO A 90 9.79 -11.53 -3.82
N GLY A 91 8.65 -11.53 -3.14
CA GLY A 91 8.57 -11.67 -1.68
C GLY A 91 7.54 -10.77 -1.03
N ALA A 92 6.96 -11.24 0.06
CA ALA A 92 5.96 -10.50 0.82
C ALA A 92 6.61 -9.26 1.46
N ARG A 93 5.99 -8.10 1.28
CA ARG A 93 6.44 -6.81 1.82
C ARG A 93 5.60 -6.42 3.03
N TRP A 94 6.28 -6.00 4.08
CA TRP A 94 5.65 -5.56 5.34
C TRP A 94 6.59 -4.62 6.10
N ALA A 95 6.12 -3.97 7.16
CA ALA A 95 6.95 -3.14 8.03
C ALA A 95 6.89 -3.64 9.48
N LEU A 96 8.04 -3.62 10.15
CA LEU A 96 8.11 -3.74 11.60
C LEU A 96 8.08 -2.33 12.20
N LEU A 97 7.10 -2.07 13.05
CA LEU A 97 6.95 -0.78 13.74
C LEU A 97 7.36 -0.93 15.20
N GLY A 98 8.27 -0.07 15.65
CA GLY A 98 8.79 -0.02 17.01
C GLY A 98 9.54 1.30 17.24
N PRO A 99 10.65 1.32 18.02
CA PRO A 99 11.46 2.54 18.15
C PRO A 99 11.95 3.08 16.80
N GLU A 100 12.06 2.20 15.81
CA GLU A 100 12.27 2.53 14.41
C GLU A 100 11.21 1.89 13.53
N VAL A 101 11.09 2.38 12.29
CA VAL A 101 10.32 1.72 11.23
C VAL A 101 11.30 0.95 10.35
N GLU A 102 11.07 -0.34 10.19
CA GLU A 102 11.89 -1.20 9.32
C GLU A 102 11.02 -1.79 8.21
N LEU A 103 11.31 -1.44 6.96
CA LEU A 103 10.71 -2.08 5.79
C LEU A 103 11.35 -3.46 5.61
N ARG A 104 10.53 -4.50 5.66
CA ARG A 104 10.94 -5.91 5.67
C ARG A 104 10.41 -6.62 4.44
N THR A 105 11.09 -7.72 4.12
CA THR A 105 10.71 -8.63 3.06
C THR A 105 10.83 -10.06 3.56
N THR A 106 9.86 -10.90 3.22
CA THR A 106 9.88 -12.32 3.52
C THR A 106 9.73 -13.11 2.22
N ALA A 107 10.75 -13.89 1.88
CA ALA A 107 10.66 -14.86 0.80
C ALA A 107 9.65 -15.95 1.17
N TYR A 108 8.88 -16.39 0.19
CA TYR A 108 7.99 -17.53 0.29
C TYR A 108 8.02 -18.30 -1.02
N ASP A 109 7.51 -19.54 -0.99
CA ASP A 109 7.41 -20.36 -2.20
C ASP A 109 6.29 -19.81 -3.11
N VAL A 110 6.71 -18.96 -4.04
CA VAL A 110 5.83 -18.25 -4.96
C VAL A 110 5.14 -19.20 -5.93
N GLU A 111 5.82 -20.28 -6.32
CA GLU A 111 5.29 -21.34 -7.18
C GLU A 111 4.23 -22.17 -6.46
N ALA A 112 4.48 -22.53 -5.19
CA ALA A 112 3.47 -23.20 -4.38
C ALA A 112 2.24 -22.31 -4.14
N ALA A 113 2.43 -21.00 -3.95
CA ALA A 113 1.31 -20.05 -3.86
C ALA A 113 0.52 -19.99 -5.19
N ALA A 114 1.21 -19.92 -6.33
CA ALA A 114 0.60 -19.96 -7.66
C ALA A 114 -0.21 -21.25 -7.86
N ALA A 115 0.34 -22.41 -7.53
CA ALA A 115 -0.36 -23.69 -7.62
C ALA A 115 -1.66 -23.72 -6.79
N ARG A 116 -1.64 -23.12 -5.59
CA ARG A 116 -2.84 -22.99 -4.74
C ARG A 116 -3.88 -22.06 -5.33
N LEU A 117 -3.47 -20.95 -5.95
CA LEU A 117 -4.37 -20.03 -6.63
C LEU A 117 -5.04 -20.71 -7.84
N ARG A 118 -4.27 -21.44 -8.65
CA ARG A 118 -4.79 -22.24 -9.78
C ARG A 118 -5.87 -23.22 -9.34
N ALA A 119 -5.64 -23.93 -8.25
CA ALA A 119 -6.60 -24.87 -7.67
C ALA A 119 -7.90 -24.20 -7.19
N GLY A 120 -7.87 -22.88 -6.94
CA GLY A 120 -9.04 -22.09 -6.51
C GLY A 120 -10.03 -21.77 -7.65
N GLY A 121 -9.65 -21.96 -8.92
CA GLY A 121 -10.56 -21.83 -10.06
C GLY A 121 -11.05 -20.40 -10.34
N LEU A 122 -10.30 -19.37 -9.92
CA LEU A 122 -10.63 -17.98 -10.21
C LEU A 122 -10.54 -17.70 -11.73
N PRO A 123 -11.50 -17.01 -12.34
CA PRO A 123 -11.36 -16.51 -13.71
C PRO A 123 -10.13 -15.60 -13.83
N GLY A 124 -9.37 -15.73 -14.92
CA GLY A 124 -8.15 -14.93 -15.15
C GLY A 124 -6.97 -15.27 -14.22
N VAL A 125 -7.03 -16.39 -13.49
CA VAL A 125 -6.00 -16.71 -12.47
C VAL A 125 -4.59 -16.85 -13.04
N GLU A 126 -4.42 -17.37 -14.27
CA GLU A 126 -3.09 -17.49 -14.87
C GLU A 126 -2.49 -16.12 -15.19
N GLU A 127 -3.28 -15.22 -15.77
CA GLU A 127 -2.86 -13.84 -16.06
C GLU A 127 -2.56 -13.08 -14.77
N TRP A 128 -3.37 -13.30 -13.73
CA TRP A 128 -3.14 -12.71 -12.41
C TRP A 128 -1.84 -13.23 -11.78
N ILE A 129 -1.62 -14.54 -11.80
CA ILE A 129 -0.38 -15.16 -11.28
C ILE A 129 0.83 -14.61 -12.02
N ASP A 130 0.78 -14.59 -13.35
CA ASP A 130 1.89 -14.12 -14.16
C ASP A 130 2.22 -12.65 -13.84
N GLY A 131 1.24 -11.75 -13.90
CA GLY A 131 1.48 -10.32 -13.77
C GLY A 131 1.66 -9.79 -12.34
N PHE A 132 1.16 -10.48 -11.32
CA PHE A 132 1.17 -9.97 -9.94
C PHE A 132 2.00 -10.79 -8.96
N LEU A 133 2.26 -12.06 -9.30
CA LEU A 133 2.91 -13.00 -8.39
C LEU A 133 4.30 -13.42 -8.90
N LEU A 134 4.40 -13.83 -10.17
CA LEU A 134 5.66 -14.31 -10.75
C LEU A 134 6.48 -13.19 -11.40
N HIS A 135 5.82 -12.27 -12.09
CA HIS A 135 6.44 -11.16 -12.82
C HIS A 135 5.81 -9.81 -12.43
N PRO A 136 5.82 -9.42 -11.13
CA PRO A 136 5.27 -8.15 -10.71
C PRO A 136 6.03 -6.97 -11.33
N ALA A 137 5.29 -5.87 -11.58
CA ALA A 137 5.89 -4.60 -11.96
C ALA A 137 6.90 -4.12 -10.90
N GLY A 138 7.99 -3.52 -11.36
CA GLY A 138 9.00 -2.95 -10.47
C GLY A 138 8.49 -1.72 -9.71
N ALA A 139 9.15 -1.40 -8.59
CA ALA A 139 8.70 -0.32 -7.71
C ALA A 139 8.64 1.05 -8.40
N ALA A 140 9.60 1.32 -9.29
CA ALA A 140 9.66 2.57 -10.04
C ALA A 140 8.51 2.68 -11.06
N GLU A 141 8.26 1.60 -11.80
CA GLU A 141 7.18 1.53 -12.81
C GLU A 141 5.82 1.68 -12.14
N ALA A 142 5.54 0.88 -11.11
CA ALA A 142 4.27 0.93 -10.39
C ALA A 142 4.03 2.31 -9.75
N SER A 143 5.06 2.91 -9.15
CA SER A 143 4.93 4.25 -8.57
C SER A 143 4.62 5.31 -9.63
N ALA A 144 5.26 5.24 -10.81
CA ALA A 144 4.99 6.15 -11.91
C ALA A 144 3.57 5.97 -12.46
N HIS A 145 3.14 4.71 -12.61
CA HIS A 145 1.78 4.37 -13.04
C HIS A 145 0.74 4.94 -12.07
N PHE A 146 0.86 4.64 -10.78
CA PHE A 146 -0.09 5.12 -9.77
C PHE A 146 -0.07 6.65 -9.63
N GLU A 147 1.07 7.31 -9.77
CA GLU A 147 1.13 8.77 -9.76
C GLU A 147 0.44 9.37 -11.00
N GLY A 148 0.55 8.70 -12.15
CA GLY A 148 -0.20 9.04 -13.36
C GLY A 148 -1.71 8.92 -13.14
N VAL A 149 -2.17 7.80 -12.56
CA VAL A 149 -3.60 7.60 -12.22
C VAL A 149 -4.08 8.65 -11.22
N ALA A 150 -3.26 8.98 -10.21
CA ALA A 150 -3.61 9.95 -9.18
C ALA A 150 -3.73 11.39 -9.70
N THR A 151 -3.15 11.68 -10.86
CA THR A 151 -3.09 13.02 -11.46
C THR A 151 -3.86 13.14 -12.78
N ALA A 152 -4.36 12.01 -13.31
CA ALA A 152 -5.24 11.95 -14.46
C ALA A 152 -6.54 12.73 -14.18
N SER A 153 -6.98 13.51 -15.16
CA SER A 153 -8.27 14.19 -15.09
C SER A 153 -9.42 13.18 -15.28
N GLU A 154 -10.66 13.54 -14.93
CA GLU A 154 -11.81 12.66 -15.19
C GLU A 154 -12.00 12.34 -16.68
N ASP A 155 -11.51 13.21 -17.58
CA ASP A 155 -11.51 13.00 -19.04
C ASP A 155 -10.45 11.97 -19.51
N ASP A 156 -9.48 11.60 -18.66
CA ASP A 156 -8.36 10.72 -19.01
C ASP A 156 -8.53 9.26 -18.53
N ARG A 157 -9.61 8.94 -17.80
CA ARG A 157 -9.87 7.56 -17.33
C ARG A 157 -10.56 6.74 -18.43
N PRO A 158 -10.04 5.56 -18.82
CA PRO A 158 -10.74 4.71 -19.78
C PRO A 158 -12.05 4.20 -19.15
N GLY A 159 -13.14 4.36 -19.89
CA GLY A 159 -14.50 3.93 -19.50
C GLY A 159 -14.74 2.43 -19.60
#